data_AF-A0A9Y4K409-F1
#
_entry.id   AF-A0A9Y4K409-F1
#
_cell.length_a   1.000
_cell.length_b   1.000
_cell.length_c   1.000
_cell.angle_alpha   90.00
_cell.angle_beta   90.00
_cell.angle_gamma   90.00
#
_symmetry.space_group_name_H-M   'P 1'
#
loop_
_entity.id
_entity.type
_entity.pdbx_description
1 polymer ?
#
loop_
_entity_poly.entity_id
_entity_poly.type
_entity_poly.pdbx_seq_one_letter_code
_entity_poly.pdbx_strand_id
1 'polypeptide(L)'
;MKHQSISRWLSQLGLPQYCTALEQEYDGVEDLLHLSEYDLLELGVHNHLHRLHLLTSLRLLQERERRRVNLAICKPIWNGASLKTKTGLKLR
;
A
#
# COMPACT_ATOMS: atom_id res chain seq x y z
N MET A 1 -7.70 15.40 10.88
CA MET A 1 -7.12 14.40 9.95
C MET A 1 -7.84 13.09 10.19
N LYS A 2 -8.12 12.29 9.16
CA LYS A 2 -8.88 11.05 9.36
C LYS A 2 -7.91 9.99 9.87
N HIS A 3 -7.90 9.73 11.18
CA HIS A 3 -7.26 8.54 11.73
C HIS A 3 -7.88 7.32 11.07
N GLN A 4 -7.13 6.66 10.19
CA GLN A 4 -7.56 5.39 9.64
C GLN A 4 -7.18 4.30 10.65
N SER A 5 -8.18 3.65 11.24
CA SER A 5 -7.97 2.56 12.20
C SER A 5 -7.28 1.37 11.53
N ILE A 6 -6.31 0.79 12.23
CA ILE A 6 -5.54 -0.38 11.79
C ILE A 6 -6.45 -1.57 11.54
N SER A 7 -7.37 -1.86 12.46
CA SER A 7 -8.41 -2.90 12.29
C SER A 7 -9.17 -2.80 10.98
N ARG A 8 -9.60 -1.60 10.61
CA ARG A 8 -10.36 -1.37 9.37
C ARG A 8 -9.50 -1.61 8.14
N TRP A 9 -8.24 -1.17 8.16
CA TRP A 9 -7.30 -1.39 7.07
C TRP A 9 -6.99 -2.87 6.88
N LEU A 10 -6.69 -3.59 7.96
CA LEU A 10 -6.42 -5.03 7.92
C LEU A 10 -7.64 -5.85 7.48
N SER A 11 -8.84 -5.45 7.90
CA SER A 11 -10.08 -6.07 7.44
C SER A 11 -10.27 -5.93 5.93
N GLN A 12 -9.87 -4.80 5.33
CA GLN A 12 -9.89 -4.62 3.87
C GLN A 12 -8.85 -5.50 3.15
N LEU A 13 -7.74 -5.79 3.82
CA LEU A 13 -6.69 -6.67 3.29
C LEU A 13 -7.00 -8.16 3.45
N GLY A 14 -8.05 -8.50 4.19
CA GLY A 14 -8.35 -9.89 4.55
C GLY A 14 -7.35 -10.47 5.56
N LEU A 15 -6.68 -9.62 6.34
CA LEU A 15 -5.67 -10.00 7.32
C LEU A 15 -6.02 -9.56 8.75
N PRO A 16 -7.26 -9.73 9.24
CA PRO A 16 -7.67 -9.25 10.57
C PRO A 16 -6.91 -9.93 11.72
N GLN A 17 -6.30 -11.09 11.47
CA GLN A 17 -5.50 -11.83 12.45
C GLN A 17 -4.27 -11.07 12.99
N TYR A 18 -3.73 -10.12 12.23
CA TYR A 18 -2.58 -9.31 12.67
C TYR A 18 -3.02 -8.01 13.36
N CYS A 19 -4.33 -7.77 13.49
CA CYS A 19 -4.88 -6.55 14.07
C CYS A 19 -4.40 -6.34 15.49
N THR A 20 -4.49 -7.36 16.32
CA THR A 20 -4.11 -7.26 17.73
C THR A 20 -2.61 -6.97 17.89
N ALA A 21 -1.75 -7.61 17.09
CA ALA A 21 -0.31 -7.37 17.15
C ALA A 21 0.04 -5.93 16.72
N LEU A 22 -0.55 -5.47 15.62
CA LEU A 22 -0.30 -4.14 15.08
C LEU A 22 -0.92 -3.03 15.93
N GLU A 23 -2.11 -3.22 16.51
CA GLU A 23 -2.74 -2.23 17.40
C GLU A 23 -2.07 -2.14 18.78
N GLN A 24 -1.26 -3.13 19.17
CA GLN A 24 -0.47 -3.07 20.40
C GLN A 24 0.77 -2.19 20.22
N GLU A 25 1.42 -2.25 19.06
CA GLU A 25 2.64 -1.48 18.77
C GLU A 25 2.38 -0.13 18.10
N TYR A 26 1.24 0.03 17.42
CA TYR A 26 0.93 1.21 16.61
C TYR A 26 -0.51 1.69 16.89
N ASP A 27 -0.68 3.00 17.07
CA ASP A 27 -2.00 3.61 17.30
C ASP A 27 -2.75 3.92 15.99
N GLY A 28 -2.03 4.05 14.88
CA GLY A 28 -2.62 4.45 13.60
C GLY A 28 -1.96 3.84 12.38
N VAL A 29 -2.72 3.78 11.28
CA VAL A 29 -2.17 3.37 9.97
C VAL A 29 -1.08 4.34 9.47
N GLU A 30 -1.07 5.56 9.99
CA GLU A 30 -0.05 6.58 9.70
C GLU A 30 1.34 6.16 10.18
N ASP A 31 1.43 5.55 11.36
CA ASP A 31 2.70 5.01 11.89
C ASP A 31 3.14 3.79 11.09
N LEU A 32 2.17 2.99 10.62
CA LEU A 32 2.43 1.84 9.77
C LEU A 32 3.08 2.23 8.43
N LEU A 33 2.91 3.48 7.97
CA LEU A 33 3.56 3.95 6.74
C LEU A 33 5.08 3.87 6.83
N HIS A 34 5.69 3.87 8.02
CA HIS A 34 7.14 3.81 8.18
C HIS A 34 7.67 2.39 8.41
N LEU A 35 6.80 1.37 8.38
CA LEU A 35 7.20 0.00 8.61
C LEU A 35 8.07 -0.57 7.51
N SER A 36 9.11 -1.25 7.96
CA SER A 36 10.00 -2.05 7.16
C SER A 36 9.59 -3.52 7.15
N GLU A 37 10.16 -4.27 6.20
CA GLU A 37 9.95 -5.71 6.14
C GLU A 37 10.35 -6.43 7.43
N TYR A 38 11.40 -5.92 8.08
CA TYR A 38 11.92 -6.44 9.34
C TYR A 38 10.91 -6.27 10.49
N ASP A 39 10.28 -5.10 10.62
CA ASP A 39 9.27 -4.86 11.66
C ASP A 39 8.07 -5.81 11.52
N LEU A 40 7.66 -6.09 10.26
CA LEU A 40 6.62 -7.08 9.99
C LEU A 40 7.04 -8.51 10.41
N LEU A 41 8.32 -8.84 10.32
CA LEU A 41 8.84 -10.12 10.82
C LEU A 41 8.79 -10.18 12.34
N GLU A 42 9.17 -9.10 13.04
CA GLU A 42 9.13 -9.02 14.51
C GLU A 42 7.69 -9.11 15.05
N LEU A 43 6.73 -8.49 14.35
CA LEU A 43 5.29 -8.62 14.60
C LEU A 43 4.74 -10.05 14.38
N GLY A 44 5.56 -10.97 13.88
CA GLY A 44 5.18 -12.36 13.65
C GLY A 44 4.59 -12.64 12.27
N VAL A 45 4.69 -11.70 11.30
CA VAL A 45 4.26 -11.90 9.91
C VAL A 45 5.31 -12.67 9.11
N HIS A 46 5.46 -13.95 9.45
CA HIS A 46 6.40 -14.84 8.78
C HIS A 46 5.97 -15.21 7.35
N ASN A 47 4.66 -15.17 7.06
CA ASN A 47 4.14 -15.51 5.73
C ASN A 47 4.51 -14.43 4.70
N HIS A 48 5.33 -14.82 3.71
CA HIS A 48 5.82 -13.93 2.66
C HIS A 48 4.69 -13.29 1.84
N LEU A 49 3.60 -14.02 1.56
CA LEU A 49 2.47 -13.49 0.81
C LEU A 49 1.75 -12.38 1.60
N HIS A 50 1.52 -12.59 2.90
CA HIS A 50 0.89 -11.60 3.77
C HIS A 50 1.78 -10.35 3.89
N ARG A 51 3.09 -10.55 4.02
CA ARG A 51 4.08 -9.47 4.08
C ARG A 51 4.09 -8.63 2.82
N LEU A 52 4.14 -9.27 1.65
CA LEU A 52 4.03 -8.58 0.36
C LEU A 52 2.72 -7.81 0.23
N HIS A 53 1.60 -8.39 0.65
CA HIS A 53 0.29 -7.73 0.65
C HIS A 53 0.25 -6.48 1.54
N LEU A 54 0.78 -6.58 2.77
CA LEU A 54 0.90 -5.46 3.70
C LEU A 54 1.81 -4.37 3.14
N LEU A 55 3.03 -4.72 2.72
CA LEU A 55 3.99 -3.77 2.15
C LEU A 55 3.45 -3.08 0.89
N THR A 56 2.80 -3.81 -0.01
CA THR A 56 2.19 -3.23 -1.21
C THR A 56 1.08 -2.26 -0.85
N SER A 57 0.26 -2.60 0.14
CA SER A 57 -0.85 -1.76 0.60
C SER A 57 -0.35 -0.52 1.33
N LEU A 58 0.69 -0.64 2.15
CA LEU A 58 1.37 0.49 2.79
C LEU A 58 1.98 1.41 1.73
N ARG A 59 2.67 0.88 0.71
CA ARG A 59 3.19 1.68 -0.41
C ARG A 59 2.06 2.39 -1.16
N LEU A 60 0.91 1.75 -1.36
CA LEU A 60 -0.25 2.39 -2.00
C LEU A 60 -0.85 3.51 -1.13
N LEU A 61 -0.88 3.34 0.19
CA LEU A 61 -1.32 4.37 1.13
C LEU A 61 -0.34 5.54 1.16
N GLN A 62 0.96 5.26 1.27
CA GLN A 62 2.03 6.26 1.14
C GLN A 62 1.91 7.02 -0.18
N GLU A 63 1.72 6.30 -1.29
CA GLU A 63 1.55 6.91 -2.61
C GLU A 63 0.27 7.72 -2.70
N ARG A 64 -0.81 7.32 -2.03
CA ARG A 64 -2.05 8.12 -1.97
C ARG A 64 -1.83 9.41 -1.19
N GLU A 65 -1.17 9.34 -0.04
CA GLU A 65 -0.83 10.51 0.78
C GLU A 65 0.14 11.42 0.04
N ARG A 66 1.16 10.83 -0.59
CA ARG A 66 2.12 11.52 -1.46
C ARG A 66 1.44 12.11 -2.68
N ARG A 67 0.46 11.45 -3.31
CA ARG A 67 -0.30 11.98 -4.47
C ARG A 67 -1.20 13.15 -4.09
N ARG A 68 -1.65 13.26 -2.83
CA ARG A 68 -2.27 14.52 -2.36
C ARG A 68 -1.27 15.68 -2.43
N VAL A 69 0.02 15.40 -2.29
CA VAL A 69 1.13 16.36 -2.45
C VAL A 69 1.69 16.37 -3.89
N ASN A 70 1.44 15.32 -4.68
CA ASN A 70 2.23 14.98 -5.86
C ASN A 70 1.40 14.30 -6.96
N LEU A 71 0.41 15.01 -7.51
CA LEU A 71 -0.08 14.73 -8.88
C LEU A 71 0.98 15.10 -9.95
N ALA A 72 2.23 15.35 -9.56
CA ALA A 72 3.25 15.96 -10.41
C ALA A 72 4.36 15.00 -10.87
N ILE A 73 4.68 13.88 -10.20
CA ILE A 73 5.89 13.12 -10.54
C ILE A 73 5.66 11.60 -10.55
N CYS A 74 5.34 11.09 -11.74
CA CYS A 74 5.68 9.78 -12.31
C CYS A 74 5.57 8.49 -11.47
N LYS A 75 4.65 7.62 -11.91
CA LYS A 75 4.57 6.17 -11.63
C LYS A 75 5.91 5.44 -11.87
N PRO A 76 6.26 4.47 -11.02
CA PRO A 76 6.67 3.15 -11.52
C PRO A 76 6.08 2.05 -10.60
N ILE A 77 5.80 0.80 -10.96
CA ILE A 77 6.09 -0.10 -12.07
C ILE A 77 5.06 -1.22 -11.89
N TRP A 78 3.98 -1.24 -12.69
CA TRP A 78 3.13 -2.44 -12.84
C TRP A 78 3.46 -3.03 -14.20
N ASN A 79 4.24 -4.10 -14.20
CA ASN A 79 4.40 -4.97 -15.37
C ASN A 79 3.10 -5.75 -15.53
N GLY A 80 2.23 -5.24 -16.39
CA GLY A 80 0.92 -5.82 -16.64
C GLY A 80 0.21 -5.15 -17.80
N ALA A 81 0.72 -5.39 -19.01
CA ALA A 81 0.00 -5.44 -20.28
C ALA A 81 -1.07 -4.37 -20.60
N SER A 82 -0.78 -3.53 -21.61
CA SER A 82 -1.51 -3.51 -22.89
C SER A 82 -1.26 -2.19 -23.64
N LEU A 83 -0.19 -2.17 -24.44
CA LEU A 83 0.00 -1.15 -25.48
C LEU A 83 -1.00 -1.45 -26.60
N LYS A 84 -2.11 -0.71 -26.67
CA LYS A 84 -2.87 -0.57 -27.92
C LYS A 84 -2.44 0.74 -28.58
N THR A 85 -1.43 0.63 -29.44
CA THR A 85 -1.15 1.64 -30.47
C THR A 85 -2.32 1.67 -31.46
N LYS A 86 -2.97 2.83 -31.62
CA LYS A 86 -3.66 3.14 -32.88
C LYS A 86 -3.39 4.59 -33.25
N THR A 87 -2.45 4.72 -34.16
CA THR A 87 -2.22 5.86 -35.05
C THR A 87 -3.54 6.44 -35.56
N GLY A 88 -3.78 7.71 -35.26
CA GLY A 88 -4.85 8.52 -35.83
C GLY A 88 -4.28 9.77 -36.48
N LEU A 89 -3.35 9.59 -37.42
CA LEU A 89 -2.87 10.66 -38.30
C LEU A 89 -4.03 11.02 -39.24
N LYS A 90 -4.75 12.10 -38.94
CA LYS A 90 -5.75 12.66 -39.85
C LYS A 90 -5.14 13.88 -40.55
N LEU A 91 -4.41 13.61 -41.62
CA LEU A 91 -4.09 14.59 -42.65
C LEU A 91 -5.31 14.71 -43.59
N ARG A 92 -5.99 15.85 -43.55
CA ARG A 92 -6.65 16.48 -44.70
C ARG A 92 -7.12 17.87 -44.35
#